data_AF-A0A2J7Q540-F1
#
_entry.id   AF-A0A2J7Q540-F1
#
_cell.length_a   1.000
_cell.length_b   1.000
_cell.length_c   1.000
_cell.angle_alpha   90.00
_cell.angle_beta   90.00
_cell.angle_gamma   90.00
#
_symmetry.space_group_name_H-M   'P 1'
#
loop_
_entity.id
_entity.type
_entity.pdbx_description
1 polymer ?
#
loop_
_entity_poly.entity_id
_entity_poly.type
_entity_poly.pdbx_seq_one_letter_code
_entity_poly.pdbx_strand_id
1 'polypeptide(L)'
;MRQFLFLSFVAGIISFVLVRNSFYVTQDMKEYSEFSTGEVDAVKMRIFPSYVGVTFLVHYPIVIRSMNLLRDYVTVTDGFVQVSLLNAVTREKIVSATFSNNENNSGSDLLEKTVEPYILPKGFEGQVIVELIGNKSGNISLDHSECWLQWNNGSGLITFLQLIRDVNGKPVPFHEMSCIHACLTFTLHERGELQLHVAKRSDRRKSWENEIKLLKNKLLKESEEKKDILFLDVVDIYRNLPRKLLHFFKWAHLNEEFSYLLKTDDDTFVNIGEVLRTLKVARQEQSEETFTHPETKLYLRWWSSFREGWPVHSFGKWREDNYCSETYPPFPCGAGYVLSKDLVQFLGNNAYNFLYQDFQGEDVALGIWLAGVNPLRYSGDKISCTWACDGTCNPKACNRAELSVDAMYETWEAYQNCSNLCGCHWK
;
A
#
# COMPACT_ATOMS: atom_id res chain seq x y z
N MET A 1 -45.63 14.60 6.79
CA MET A 1 -46.15 13.34 6.21
C MET A 1 -45.61 13.17 4.80
N ARG A 2 -44.48 12.47 4.65
CA ARG A 2 -44.06 11.83 3.40
C ARG A 2 -43.47 10.48 3.80
N GLN A 3 -44.23 9.42 3.51
CA GLN A 3 -43.84 8.03 3.72
C GLN A 3 -42.71 7.70 2.74
N PHE A 4 -41.57 7.24 3.26
CA PHE A 4 -40.61 6.54 2.44
C PHE A 4 -40.95 5.05 2.49
N LEU A 5 -41.49 4.54 1.38
CA LEU A 5 -41.63 3.12 1.12
C LEU A 5 -40.23 2.51 1.01
N PHE A 6 -39.87 1.66 1.98
CA PHE A 6 -38.80 0.69 1.83
C PHE A 6 -39.27 -0.41 0.87
N LEU A 7 -38.90 -0.30 -0.40
CA LEU A 7 -38.95 -1.44 -1.33
C LEU A 7 -37.63 -2.19 -1.21
N SER A 8 -37.64 -3.21 -0.36
CA SER A 8 -36.67 -4.29 -0.35
C SER A 8 -36.75 -5.02 -1.70
N PHE A 9 -35.72 -4.86 -2.53
CA PHE A 9 -35.43 -5.79 -3.61
C PHE A 9 -34.13 -6.52 -3.28
N VAL A 10 -34.31 -7.69 -2.69
CA VAL A 10 -33.34 -8.77 -2.66
C VAL A 10 -33.21 -9.31 -4.08
N ALA A 11 -32.07 -9.12 -4.73
CA ALA A 11 -31.49 -10.05 -5.71
C ALA A 11 -30.10 -9.55 -6.16
N GLY A 12 -29.19 -10.52 -6.37
CA GLY A 12 -27.79 -10.41 -6.79
C GLY A 12 -27.41 -9.15 -7.57
N ILE A 13 -26.25 -8.57 -7.30
CA ILE A 13 -24.98 -9.12 -7.77
C ILE A 13 -23.90 -8.92 -6.68
N ILE A 14 -23.57 -10.00 -5.99
CA ILE A 14 -22.28 -10.13 -5.32
C ILE A 14 -21.28 -10.35 -6.46
N SER A 15 -20.46 -9.35 -6.77
CA SER A 15 -19.23 -9.59 -7.53
C SER A 15 -18.27 -10.38 -6.63
N PHE A 16 -18.54 -11.69 -6.57
CA PHE A 16 -17.57 -12.69 -6.18
C PHE A 16 -16.44 -12.61 -7.22
N VAL A 17 -15.36 -11.90 -6.89
CA VAL A 17 -14.04 -12.37 -7.33
C VAL A 17 -13.75 -13.60 -6.47
N LEU A 18 -14.41 -14.70 -6.83
CA LEU A 18 -13.98 -16.05 -6.48
C LEU A 18 -12.62 -16.24 -7.16
N VAL A 19 -11.55 -15.82 -6.50
CA VAL A 19 -10.31 -16.58 -6.64
C VAL A 19 -10.60 -17.93 -5.99
N ARG A 20 -11.15 -18.85 -6.79
CA ARG A 20 -11.14 -20.30 -6.52
C ARG A 20 -9.70 -20.82 -6.56
N ASN A 21 -8.79 -20.22 -5.80
CA ASN A 21 -7.58 -20.93 -5.40
C ASN A 21 -7.98 -21.74 -4.18
N SER A 22 -8.53 -22.90 -4.47
CA SER A 22 -8.56 -23.99 -3.54
C SER A 22 -7.10 -24.28 -3.19
N PHE A 23 -6.60 -23.68 -2.11
CA PHE A 23 -5.29 -23.99 -1.55
C PHE A 23 -5.37 -25.41 -1.01
N TYR A 24 -5.19 -26.38 -1.90
CA TYR A 24 -4.92 -27.74 -1.54
C TYR A 24 -3.44 -27.78 -1.24
N VAL A 25 -3.06 -28.08 0.01
CA VAL A 25 -1.76 -28.68 0.26
C VAL A 25 -1.87 -30.06 -0.40
N THR A 26 -1.67 -30.12 -1.70
CA THR A 26 -1.75 -31.37 -2.43
C THR A 26 -0.70 -32.30 -1.83
N GLN A 27 -1.00 -33.60 -1.90
CA GLN A 27 -0.03 -34.67 -1.70
C GLN A 27 1.25 -34.48 -2.54
N ASP A 28 1.17 -33.60 -3.55
CA ASP A 28 2.18 -33.27 -4.56
C ASP A 28 3.00 -31.99 -4.29
N MET A 29 3.04 -31.44 -3.07
CA MET A 29 4.24 -30.66 -2.69
C MET A 29 5.41 -31.64 -2.53
N LYS A 30 5.96 -32.09 -3.66
CA LYS A 30 7.26 -32.78 -3.71
C LYS A 30 8.28 -31.86 -3.03
N GLU A 31 9.24 -32.47 -2.36
CA GLU A 31 10.15 -31.88 -1.37
C GLU A 31 11.14 -30.82 -1.91
N TYR A 32 10.86 -30.22 -3.06
CA TYR A 32 11.63 -29.19 -3.75
C TYR A 32 10.63 -28.31 -4.52
N SER A 33 10.30 -27.14 -3.98
CA SER A 33 9.44 -26.17 -4.66
C SER A 33 10.34 -25.18 -5.37
N GLU A 34 10.42 -25.30 -6.69
CA GLU A 34 11.18 -24.41 -7.55
C GLU A 34 10.34 -23.14 -7.83
N PHE A 35 10.94 -21.96 -7.74
CA PHE A 35 10.44 -20.81 -8.50
C PHE A 35 10.63 -21.18 -9.97
N SER A 36 9.55 -21.37 -10.74
CA SER A 36 9.54 -22.08 -12.03
C SER A 36 9.82 -23.57 -11.93
N THR A 37 8.86 -24.41 -12.34
CA THR A 37 8.91 -25.88 -12.25
C THR A 37 9.96 -26.57 -13.12
N GLY A 38 10.84 -25.83 -13.79
CA GLY A 38 11.79 -26.44 -14.75
C GLY A 38 11.12 -27.30 -15.83
N GLU A 39 9.79 -27.30 -15.96
CA GLU A 39 9.09 -28.02 -17.01
C GLU A 39 9.19 -27.19 -18.28
N VAL A 40 10.08 -27.65 -19.15
CA VAL A 40 10.28 -27.18 -20.52
C VAL A 40 8.95 -27.37 -21.26
N ASP A 41 8.22 -26.29 -21.52
CA ASP A 41 7.12 -26.34 -22.47
C ASP A 41 7.71 -26.34 -23.88
N ALA A 42 7.79 -27.52 -24.50
CA ALA A 42 8.38 -27.72 -25.82
C ALA A 42 7.60 -27.03 -26.96
N VAL A 43 6.58 -26.20 -26.66
CA VAL A 43 5.67 -25.63 -27.64
C VAL A 43 5.33 -24.17 -27.33
N LYS A 44 6.22 -23.22 -27.68
CA LYS A 44 5.94 -21.99 -28.47
C LYS A 44 7.00 -20.89 -28.27
N MET A 45 7.70 -20.58 -29.36
CA MET A 45 8.57 -19.40 -29.53
C MET A 45 7.76 -18.10 -29.44
N ARG A 46 8.14 -17.19 -28.53
CA ARG A 46 7.72 -15.77 -28.52
C ARG A 46 8.85 -14.90 -27.97
N ILE A 47 9.07 -13.74 -28.60
CA ILE A 47 10.01 -12.71 -28.15
C ILE A 47 9.41 -12.00 -26.94
N PHE A 48 10.06 -12.07 -25.78
CA PHE A 48 9.62 -11.42 -24.53
C PHE A 48 10.59 -10.32 -24.10
N PRO A 49 10.10 -9.23 -23.47
CA PRO A 49 10.98 -8.26 -22.83
C PRO A 49 11.76 -8.96 -21.70
N SER A 50 13.10 -8.97 -21.80
CA SER A 50 14.00 -9.52 -20.80
C SER A 50 14.11 -8.61 -19.58
N TYR A 51 14.11 -9.20 -18.38
CA TYR A 51 14.30 -8.52 -17.10
C TYR A 51 15.48 -9.12 -16.36
N VAL A 52 16.22 -8.27 -15.66
CA VAL A 52 17.38 -8.65 -14.85
C VAL A 52 16.98 -9.10 -13.44
N GLY A 53 15.71 -8.94 -13.06
CA GLY A 53 15.27 -9.37 -11.74
C GLY A 53 13.77 -9.31 -11.50
N VAL A 54 13.37 -9.83 -10.35
CA VAL A 54 11.98 -9.88 -9.88
C VAL A 54 11.93 -9.64 -8.38
N THR A 55 10.89 -8.95 -7.91
CA THR A 55 10.57 -8.81 -6.49
C THR A 55 9.38 -9.69 -6.14
N PHE A 56 9.40 -10.34 -4.97
CA PHE A 56 8.34 -11.21 -4.50
C PHE A 56 8.08 -11.04 -3.00
N LEU A 57 6.86 -11.34 -2.57
CA LEU A 57 6.43 -11.37 -1.18
C LEU A 57 6.24 -12.80 -0.70
N VAL A 58 6.72 -13.12 0.50
CA VAL A 58 6.56 -14.43 1.15
C VAL A 58 5.32 -14.45 2.04
N HIS A 59 4.41 -15.41 1.82
CA HIS A 59 3.17 -15.57 2.59
C HIS A 59 3.26 -16.58 3.73
N TYR A 60 4.23 -17.48 3.66
CA TYR A 60 4.53 -18.48 4.68
C TYR A 60 6.04 -18.77 4.68
N PRO A 61 6.67 -19.03 5.85
CA PRO A 61 8.11 -19.21 5.91
C PRO A 61 8.64 -20.31 4.96
N ILE A 62 9.65 -19.96 4.16
CA ILE A 62 10.31 -20.86 3.20
C ILE A 62 11.83 -20.86 3.45
N VAL A 63 12.49 -21.95 3.08
CA VAL A 63 13.95 -22.10 3.19
C VAL A 63 14.55 -22.20 1.81
N ILE A 64 15.36 -21.22 1.42
CA ILE A 64 16.10 -21.24 0.15
C ILE A 64 17.18 -22.33 0.20
N ARG A 65 17.34 -23.10 -0.88
CA ARG A 65 18.28 -24.22 -0.97
C ARG A 65 19.30 -24.04 -2.07
N SER A 66 18.87 -23.53 -3.22
CA SER A 66 19.74 -23.32 -4.37
C SER A 66 19.27 -22.14 -5.20
N MET A 67 20.18 -21.65 -6.02
CA MET A 67 19.93 -20.68 -7.07
C MET A 67 20.18 -21.34 -8.41
N ASN A 68 19.36 -20.98 -9.38
CA ASN A 68 19.43 -21.52 -10.72
C ASN A 68 19.53 -20.42 -11.76
N LEU A 69 20.19 -20.72 -12.88
CA LEU A 69 20.37 -19.82 -14.00
C LEU A 69 20.26 -20.61 -15.32
N LEU A 70 19.56 -20.07 -16.31
CA LEU A 70 19.52 -20.64 -17.65
C LEU A 70 20.91 -20.64 -18.27
N ARG A 71 21.31 -21.80 -18.82
CA ARG A 71 22.64 -22.00 -19.41
C ARG A 71 22.91 -21.04 -20.57
N ASP A 72 21.90 -20.82 -21.41
CA ASP A 72 21.99 -19.91 -22.57
C ASP A 72 22.45 -18.50 -22.17
N TYR A 73 22.03 -18.06 -20.98
CA TYR A 73 22.40 -16.75 -20.43
C TYR A 73 23.90 -16.65 -20.14
N VAL A 74 24.53 -17.75 -19.75
CA VAL A 74 25.97 -17.81 -19.46
C VAL A 74 26.78 -18.04 -20.72
N THR A 75 26.31 -18.86 -21.66
CA THR A 75 27.02 -19.16 -22.92
C THR A 75 27.13 -17.96 -23.84
N VAL A 76 26.18 -17.03 -23.76
CA VAL A 76 26.18 -15.77 -24.52
C VAL A 76 27.18 -14.75 -23.94
N THR A 77 27.62 -14.94 -22.70
CA THR A 77 28.47 -13.97 -21.99
C THR A 77 29.88 -14.50 -21.77
N ASP A 78 30.91 -13.76 -22.15
CA ASP A 78 32.32 -14.08 -21.86
C ASP A 78 32.71 -13.81 -20.37
N GLY A 79 31.73 -13.75 -19.46
CA GLY A 79 31.89 -13.27 -18.10
C GLY A 79 31.28 -14.16 -17.03
N PHE A 80 31.40 -13.75 -15.77
CA PHE A 80 30.73 -14.40 -14.66
C PHE A 80 29.35 -13.79 -14.47
N VAL A 81 28.32 -14.62 -14.30
CA VAL A 81 26.96 -14.16 -14.00
C VAL A 81 26.67 -14.41 -12.54
N GLN A 82 26.31 -13.40 -11.76
CA GLN A 82 25.89 -13.56 -10.38
C GLN A 82 24.37 -13.44 -10.25
N VAL A 83 23.77 -14.45 -9.62
CA VAL A 83 22.40 -14.38 -9.12
C VAL A 83 22.48 -14.03 -7.64
N SER A 84 21.79 -12.97 -7.23
CA SER A 84 21.72 -12.50 -5.84
C SER A 84 20.28 -12.46 -5.37
N LEU A 85 20.03 -12.93 -4.15
CA LEU A 85 18.80 -12.69 -3.40
C LEU A 85 19.07 -11.58 -2.39
N LEU A 86 18.31 -10.50 -2.49
CA LEU A 86 18.39 -9.35 -1.61
C LEU A 86 17.09 -9.19 -0.81
N ASN A 87 17.17 -8.57 0.35
CA ASN A 87 16.02 -7.95 0.99
C ASN A 87 15.64 -6.69 0.19
N ALA A 88 14.41 -6.63 -0.34
CA ALA A 88 14.00 -5.54 -1.22
C ALA A 88 13.96 -4.18 -0.52
N VAL A 89 13.71 -4.15 0.80
CA VAL A 89 13.61 -2.93 1.59
C VAL A 89 14.98 -2.46 2.06
N THR A 90 15.78 -3.33 2.68
CA THR A 90 17.09 -2.97 3.25
C THR A 90 18.23 -3.00 2.24
N ARG A 91 18.01 -3.62 1.07
CA ARG A 91 19.02 -3.94 0.05
C ARG A 91 20.16 -4.85 0.53
N GLU A 92 19.98 -5.47 1.69
CA GLU A 92 20.92 -6.44 2.25
C GLU A 92 20.97 -7.70 1.37
N LYS A 93 22.17 -8.16 1.02
CA LYS A 93 22.37 -9.42 0.30
C LYS A 93 22.22 -10.59 1.26
N ILE A 94 21.23 -11.44 0.99
CA ILE A 94 20.95 -12.63 1.79
C ILE A 94 21.86 -13.78 1.37
N VAL A 95 21.82 -14.13 0.08
CA VAL A 95 22.62 -15.19 -0.52
C VAL A 95 22.89 -14.86 -1.99
N SER A 96 23.96 -15.43 -2.57
CA SER A 96 24.25 -15.29 -4.00
C SER A 96 25.02 -16.49 -4.54
N ALA A 97 24.86 -16.78 -5.83
CA ALA A 97 25.61 -17.78 -6.56
C ALA A 97 26.18 -17.18 -7.86
N THR A 98 27.43 -17.50 -8.19
CA THR A 98 28.10 -17.02 -9.40
C THR A 98 28.28 -18.17 -10.37
N PHE A 99 27.88 -17.99 -11.62
CA PHE A 99 27.90 -18.98 -12.71
C PHE A 99 28.90 -18.58 -13.80
N SER A 100 29.44 -19.56 -14.50
CA SER A 100 30.40 -19.36 -15.60
C SER A 100 30.27 -20.42 -16.69
N ASN A 101 30.74 -20.10 -17.90
CA ASN A 101 30.60 -20.97 -19.09
C ASN A 101 31.39 -22.29 -18.96
N ASN A 102 32.40 -22.34 -18.07
CA ASN A 102 33.26 -23.51 -17.87
C ASN A 102 32.65 -24.57 -16.93
N GLU A 103 31.38 -24.43 -16.54
CA GLU A 103 30.73 -25.36 -15.63
C GLU A 103 30.30 -26.64 -16.38
N ASN A 104 31.07 -27.71 -16.13
CA ASN A 104 30.81 -29.08 -16.58
C ASN A 104 29.57 -29.69 -15.87
N ASN A 105 28.41 -29.08 -16.03
CA ASN A 105 27.14 -29.70 -15.66
C ASN A 105 26.57 -30.44 -16.87
N SER A 106 26.39 -31.75 -16.70
CA SER A 106 25.83 -32.70 -17.65
C SER A 106 24.50 -32.24 -18.23
N GLY A 107 24.45 -31.84 -19.51
CA GLY A 107 23.27 -31.82 -20.39
C GLY A 107 22.01 -31.05 -19.97
N SER A 108 21.96 -30.44 -18.78
CA SER A 108 20.81 -29.66 -18.29
C SER A 108 20.90 -28.22 -18.77
N ASP A 109 19.80 -27.69 -19.30
CA ASP A 109 19.65 -26.29 -19.74
C ASP A 109 19.52 -25.32 -18.55
N LEU A 110 19.30 -25.83 -17.34
CA LEU A 110 19.30 -25.08 -16.09
C LEU A 110 20.54 -25.43 -15.26
N LEU A 111 21.35 -24.41 -14.94
CA LEU A 111 22.50 -24.52 -14.05
C LEU A 111 22.03 -24.30 -12.61
N GLU A 112 22.34 -25.23 -11.71
CA GLU A 112 21.97 -25.15 -10.29
C GLU A 112 23.22 -25.04 -9.41
N LYS A 113 23.16 -24.17 -8.39
CA LYS A 113 24.15 -24.08 -7.31
C LYS A 113 23.46 -24.04 -5.95
N THR A 114 23.81 -24.99 -5.09
CA THR A 114 23.41 -24.98 -3.68
C THR A 114 23.98 -23.75 -2.97
N VAL A 115 23.15 -23.12 -2.14
CA VAL A 115 23.54 -21.99 -1.28
C VAL A 115 23.34 -22.36 0.18
N GLU A 116 23.92 -21.58 1.09
CA GLU A 116 23.66 -21.73 2.51
C GLU A 116 22.15 -21.61 2.79
N PRO A 117 21.52 -22.59 3.46
CA PRO A 117 20.09 -22.54 3.71
C PRO A 117 19.69 -21.31 4.52
N TYR A 118 18.75 -20.53 4.00
CA TYR A 118 18.28 -19.32 4.65
C TYR A 118 16.75 -19.31 4.75
N ILE A 119 16.24 -19.00 5.94
CA ILE A 119 14.80 -18.92 6.20
C ILE A 119 14.30 -17.52 5.83
N LEU A 120 13.42 -17.45 4.84
CA LEU A 120 12.66 -16.24 4.53
C LEU A 120 11.36 -16.26 5.34
N PRO A 121 11.17 -15.33 6.30
CA PRO A 121 9.97 -15.30 7.12
C PRO A 121 8.75 -14.82 6.33
N LYS A 122 7.55 -15.06 6.87
CA LYS A 122 6.31 -14.46 6.35
C LYS A 122 6.43 -12.93 6.34
N GLY A 123 6.02 -12.31 5.24
CA GLY A 123 6.12 -10.87 5.02
C GLY A 123 7.48 -10.42 4.48
N PHE A 124 8.44 -11.34 4.32
CA PHE A 124 9.70 -11.01 3.67
C PHE A 124 9.46 -10.63 2.22
N GLU A 125 9.98 -9.46 1.84
CA GLU A 125 9.97 -8.98 0.47
C GLU A 125 11.36 -9.18 -0.12
N GLY A 126 11.47 -10.17 -1.01
CA GLY A 126 12.72 -10.60 -1.61
C GLY A 126 12.89 -10.06 -3.01
N GLN A 127 14.13 -9.84 -3.40
CA GLN A 127 14.50 -9.37 -4.72
C GLN A 127 15.56 -10.30 -5.31
N VAL A 128 15.23 -11.00 -6.40
CA VAL A 128 16.21 -11.78 -7.17
C VAL A 128 16.74 -10.90 -8.28
N ILE A 129 18.06 -10.73 -8.34
CA ILE A 129 18.76 -9.96 -9.37
C ILE A 129 19.83 -10.82 -10.03
N VAL A 130 19.95 -10.69 -11.34
CA VAL A 130 20.99 -11.26 -12.18
C VAL A 130 21.92 -10.14 -12.64
N GLU A 131 23.20 -10.24 -12.31
CA GLU A 131 24.22 -9.23 -12.63
C GLU A 131 25.40 -9.87 -13.35
N LEU A 132 26.05 -9.11 -14.22
CA LEU A 132 27.28 -9.51 -14.89
C LEU A 132 28.48 -9.00 -14.10
N ILE A 133 29.37 -9.92 -13.70
CA ILE A 133 30.62 -9.62 -13.00
C ILE A 133 31.76 -9.68 -14.03
N GLY A 134 32.22 -8.51 -14.47
CA GLY A 134 33.31 -8.37 -15.43
C GLY A 134 33.42 -6.96 -16.02
N ASN A 135 34.63 -6.59 -16.48
CA ASN A 135 35.03 -5.21 -16.81
C ASN A 135 34.49 -4.66 -18.14
N LYS A 136 33.24 -4.95 -18.52
CA LYS A 136 32.59 -4.34 -19.68
C LYS A 136 31.26 -3.70 -19.27
N SER A 137 31.30 -2.38 -19.14
CA SER A 137 30.19 -1.43 -19.18
C SER A 137 29.56 -1.38 -20.59
N GLY A 138 29.12 -2.53 -21.11
CA GLY A 138 28.33 -2.62 -22.32
C GLY A 138 26.94 -3.05 -21.93
N ASN A 139 25.92 -2.28 -22.30
CA ASN A 139 24.54 -2.75 -22.32
C ASN A 139 24.49 -3.99 -23.22
N ILE A 140 24.66 -5.16 -22.64
CA ILE A 140 24.35 -6.42 -23.32
C ILE A 140 22.84 -6.40 -23.45
N SER A 141 22.36 -6.03 -24.65
CA SER A 141 20.98 -6.24 -25.02
C SER A 141 20.76 -7.74 -24.97
N LEU A 142 20.11 -8.19 -23.91
CA LEU A 142 19.62 -9.55 -23.76
C LEU A 142 18.41 -9.71 -24.69
N ASP A 143 18.65 -9.57 -25.99
CA ASP A 143 17.68 -9.76 -27.06
C ASP A 143 17.82 -11.19 -27.60
N HIS A 144 17.81 -12.14 -26.66
CA HIS A 144 17.76 -13.57 -26.95
C HIS A 144 16.39 -14.08 -26.54
N SER A 145 15.67 -14.49 -27.58
CA SER A 145 14.23 -14.59 -27.70
C SER A 145 13.65 -15.93 -27.25
N GLU A 146 14.34 -16.65 -26.36
CA GLU A 146 13.93 -17.98 -25.91
C GLU A 146 13.86 -18.05 -24.40
N CYS A 147 12.73 -17.54 -23.87
CA CYS A 147 12.39 -17.68 -22.46
C CYS A 147 11.32 -18.75 -22.29
N TRP A 148 11.65 -19.80 -21.54
CA TRP A 148 10.78 -20.96 -21.33
C TRP A 148 10.58 -21.29 -19.84
N LEU A 149 11.16 -20.51 -18.92
CA LEU A 149 10.83 -20.65 -17.49
C LEU A 149 9.39 -20.17 -17.23
N GLN A 150 8.57 -21.04 -16.65
CA GLN A 150 7.20 -20.72 -16.26
C GLN A 150 7.15 -20.10 -14.87
N TRP A 151 6.29 -19.12 -14.63
CA TRP A 151 6.14 -18.57 -13.28
C TRP A 151 5.45 -19.56 -12.33
N ASN A 152 6.16 -20.01 -11.29
CA ASN A 152 5.57 -20.81 -10.20
C ASN A 152 5.62 -20.02 -8.89
N ASN A 153 4.45 -19.79 -8.29
CA ASN A 153 4.30 -19.08 -7.03
C ASN A 153 4.22 -20.01 -5.80
N GLY A 154 4.62 -21.27 -5.95
CA GLY A 154 4.57 -22.28 -4.88
C GLY A 154 3.15 -22.52 -4.39
N SER A 155 2.16 -22.59 -5.29
CA SER A 155 0.74 -22.67 -4.94
C SER A 155 0.23 -21.50 -4.10
N GLY A 156 0.87 -20.33 -4.17
CA GLY A 156 0.51 -19.12 -3.40
C GLY A 156 1.31 -18.92 -2.12
N LEU A 157 2.41 -19.65 -1.92
CA LEU A 157 3.38 -19.39 -0.85
C LEU A 157 4.11 -18.06 -1.04
N ILE A 158 4.18 -17.59 -2.28
CA ILE A 158 4.75 -16.31 -2.65
C ILE A 158 3.82 -15.54 -3.61
N THR A 159 4.07 -14.25 -3.77
CA THR A 159 3.47 -13.42 -4.82
C THR A 159 4.55 -12.60 -5.50
N PHE A 160 4.61 -12.66 -6.83
CA PHE A 160 5.46 -11.77 -7.61
C PHE A 160 4.85 -10.36 -7.63
N LEU A 161 5.68 -9.35 -7.36
CA LEU A 161 5.26 -7.96 -7.20
C LEU A 161 5.68 -7.11 -8.40
N GLN A 162 6.97 -7.10 -8.69
CA GLN A 162 7.58 -6.18 -9.67
C GLN A 162 8.69 -6.87 -10.46
N LEU A 163 8.93 -6.36 -11.66
CA LEU A 163 10.02 -6.77 -12.55
C LEU A 163 11.07 -5.65 -12.62
N ILE A 164 12.34 -6.04 -12.75
CA ILE A 164 13.49 -5.14 -12.70
C ILE A 164 14.15 -5.16 -14.07
N ARG A 165 14.17 -4.01 -14.75
CA ARG A 165 14.86 -3.85 -16.04
C ARG A 165 16.33 -3.47 -15.87
N ASP A 166 16.57 -2.60 -14.90
CA ASP A 166 17.88 -2.09 -14.50
C ASP A 166 17.92 -2.14 -12.97
N VAL A 167 19.03 -2.61 -12.41
CA VAL A 167 19.28 -2.71 -10.96
C VAL A 167 19.08 -1.35 -10.26
N ASN A 168 19.40 -0.25 -10.96
CA ASN A 168 19.25 1.11 -10.45
C ASN A 168 17.95 1.80 -10.93
N GLY A 169 17.20 1.16 -11.83
CA GLY A 169 15.97 1.72 -12.39
C GLY A 169 14.75 1.51 -11.49
N LYS A 170 13.69 2.27 -11.74
CA LYS A 170 12.39 2.05 -11.10
C LYS A 170 11.82 0.69 -11.57
N PRO A 171 11.45 -0.22 -10.66
CA PRO A 171 10.80 -1.47 -11.05
C PRO A 171 9.47 -1.20 -11.75
N VAL A 172 9.04 -2.13 -12.59
CA VAL A 172 7.72 -2.08 -13.25
C VAL A 172 6.79 -3.14 -12.66
N PRO A 173 5.46 -2.97 -12.75
CA PRO A 173 4.52 -3.98 -12.27
C PRO A 173 4.81 -5.36 -12.88
N PHE A 174 4.64 -6.41 -12.07
CA PHE A 174 4.76 -7.78 -12.55
C PHE A 174 3.72 -8.09 -13.63
N HIS A 175 4.13 -8.87 -14.62
CA HIS A 175 3.29 -9.32 -15.72
C HIS A 175 3.66 -10.76 -16.09
N GLU A 176 2.68 -11.65 -16.22
CA GLU A 176 2.91 -13.10 -16.43
C GLU A 176 3.62 -13.44 -17.75
N MET A 177 3.38 -12.66 -18.81
CA MET A 177 4.12 -12.76 -20.08
C MET A 177 5.55 -12.15 -20.02
N SER A 178 6.15 -12.02 -18.84
CA SER A 178 7.54 -11.57 -18.68
C SER A 178 8.49 -12.76 -18.54
N CYS A 179 9.77 -12.47 -18.72
CA CYS A 179 10.83 -13.46 -18.59
C CYS A 179 11.89 -13.03 -17.57
N ILE A 180 12.35 -13.99 -16.77
CA ILE A 180 13.63 -13.92 -16.05
C ILE A 180 14.45 -15.18 -16.35
N HIS A 181 15.77 -15.06 -16.23
CA HIS A 181 16.70 -16.16 -16.56
C HIS A 181 17.20 -16.91 -15.33
N ALA A 182 16.84 -16.44 -14.13
CA ALA A 182 17.25 -17.03 -12.87
C ALA A 182 16.06 -17.41 -12.01
N CYS A 183 16.22 -18.43 -11.18
CA CYS A 183 15.22 -18.79 -10.20
C CYS A 183 15.84 -19.34 -8.91
N LEU A 184 15.01 -19.61 -7.92
CA LEU A 184 15.40 -20.14 -6.61
C LEU A 184 14.69 -21.47 -6.37
N THR A 185 15.36 -22.41 -5.72
CA THR A 185 14.70 -23.60 -5.18
C THR A 185 14.52 -23.43 -3.67
N PHE A 186 13.33 -23.74 -3.16
CA PHE A 186 13.01 -23.62 -1.74
C PHE A 186 12.23 -24.82 -1.20
N THR A 187 12.21 -24.90 0.13
CA THR A 187 11.44 -25.90 0.89
C THR A 187 10.57 -25.19 1.92
N LEU A 188 9.50 -25.84 2.38
CA LEU A 188 8.68 -25.29 3.46
C LEU A 188 9.41 -25.38 4.80
N HIS A 189 9.43 -24.28 5.54
CA HIS A 189 9.80 -24.33 6.95
C HIS A 189 8.59 -24.84 7.77
N GLU A 190 8.79 -25.76 8.70
CA GLU A 190 7.73 -26.26 9.60
C GLU A 190 6.44 -26.74 8.92
N ARG A 191 6.54 -27.58 7.87
CA ARG A 191 5.39 -28.13 7.12
C ARG A 191 4.23 -28.64 8.00
N GLY A 192 4.52 -29.27 9.14
CA GLY A 192 3.51 -29.78 10.07
C GLY A 192 2.59 -28.69 10.61
N GLU A 193 3.14 -27.52 10.95
CA GLU A 193 2.38 -26.36 11.42
C GLU A 193 1.47 -25.83 10.31
N LEU A 194 1.95 -25.78 9.06
CA LEU A 194 1.11 -25.38 7.91
C LEU A 194 -0.05 -26.36 7.70
N GLN A 195 0.19 -27.67 7.80
CA GLN A 195 -0.86 -28.68 7.67
C GLN A 195 -1.92 -28.54 8.77
N LEU A 196 -1.50 -28.35 10.02
CA LEU A 196 -2.40 -28.09 11.13
C LEU A 196 -3.18 -26.78 10.93
N HIS A 197 -2.52 -25.74 10.44
CA HIS A 197 -3.16 -24.48 10.09
C HIS A 197 -4.22 -24.69 9.01
N VAL A 198 -3.92 -25.40 7.92
CA VAL A 198 -4.87 -25.67 6.83
C VAL A 198 -6.03 -26.54 7.32
N ALA A 199 -5.78 -27.56 8.13
CA ALA A 199 -6.81 -28.43 8.71
C ALA A 199 -7.83 -27.64 9.56
N LYS A 200 -7.36 -26.67 10.35
CA LYS A 200 -8.21 -25.81 11.19
C LYS A 200 -8.88 -24.64 10.45
N ARG A 201 -8.79 -24.58 9.12
CA ARG A 201 -9.32 -23.44 8.32
C ARG A 201 -10.83 -23.26 8.47
N SER A 202 -11.59 -24.35 8.47
CA SER A 202 -13.05 -24.33 8.63
C SER A 202 -13.45 -23.78 10.01
N ASP A 203 -12.77 -24.21 11.06
CA ASP A 203 -13.05 -23.78 12.44
C ASP A 203 -12.71 -22.31 12.64
N ARG A 204 -11.54 -21.85 12.16
CA ARG A 204 -11.18 -20.42 12.18
C ARG A 204 -12.19 -19.57 11.42
N ARG A 205 -12.65 -20.04 10.25
CA ARG A 205 -13.69 -19.33 9.47
C ARG A 205 -14.98 -19.19 10.27
N LYS A 206 -15.48 -20.27 10.88
CA LYS A 206 -16.69 -20.24 11.71
C LYS A 206 -16.53 -19.29 12.90
N SER A 207 -15.37 -19.32 13.57
CA SER A 207 -15.07 -18.41 14.68
C SER A 207 -15.11 -16.95 14.24
N TRP A 208 -14.45 -16.63 13.13
CA TRP A 208 -14.43 -15.29 12.57
C TRP A 208 -15.82 -14.82 12.12
N GLU A 209 -16.61 -15.68 11.46
CA GLU A 209 -17.99 -15.36 11.06
C GLU A 209 -18.88 -15.02 12.27
N ASN A 210 -18.72 -15.76 13.37
CA ASN A 210 -19.43 -15.48 14.62
C ASN A 210 -18.99 -14.16 15.26
N GLU A 211 -17.68 -13.89 15.28
CA GLU A 211 -17.11 -12.65 15.82
C GLU A 211 -17.59 -11.43 15.03
N ILE A 212 -17.48 -11.47 13.69
CA ILE A 212 -17.96 -10.40 12.82
C ILE A 212 -19.46 -10.17 12.96
N LYS A 213 -20.26 -11.25 13.10
CA LYS A 213 -21.69 -11.13 13.35
C LYS A 213 -21.97 -10.42 14.67
N LEU A 214 -21.25 -10.75 15.74
CA LEU A 214 -21.40 -10.10 17.04
C LEU A 214 -20.98 -8.63 16.98
N LEU A 215 -19.85 -8.33 16.35
CA LEU A 215 -19.36 -6.96 16.17
C LEU A 215 -20.36 -6.11 15.37
N LYS A 216 -20.89 -6.65 14.27
CA LYS A 216 -21.92 -5.99 13.47
C LYS A 216 -23.15 -5.63 14.30
N ASN A 217 -23.62 -6.53 15.16
CA ASN A 217 -24.76 -6.26 16.03
C ASN A 217 -24.45 -5.14 17.05
N LYS A 218 -23.24 -5.11 17.60
CA LYS A 218 -22.81 -4.02 18.51
C LYS A 218 -22.78 -2.67 17.79
N LEU A 219 -22.19 -2.62 16.59
CA LEU A 219 -22.12 -1.40 15.78
C LEU A 219 -23.51 -0.90 15.35
N LEU A 220 -24.43 -1.80 15.00
CA LEU A 220 -25.81 -1.42 14.68
C LEU A 220 -26.53 -0.82 15.89
N LYS A 221 -26.36 -1.42 17.07
CA LYS A 221 -26.92 -0.89 18.31
C LYS A 221 -26.33 0.48 18.66
N GLU A 222 -25.02 0.64 18.56
CA GLU A 222 -24.35 1.92 18.79
C GLU A 222 -24.83 2.99 17.79
N SER A 223 -24.91 2.65 16.50
CA SER A 223 -25.44 3.53 15.46
C SER A 223 -26.89 3.94 15.76
N GLU A 224 -27.71 3.03 16.28
CA GLU A 224 -29.08 3.33 16.70
C GLU A 224 -29.14 4.30 17.89
N GLU A 225 -28.22 4.17 18.85
CA GLU A 225 -28.17 4.97 20.08
C GLU A 225 -27.53 6.35 19.88
N LYS A 226 -26.45 6.43 19.10
CA LYS A 226 -25.60 7.62 18.98
C LYS A 226 -25.86 8.47 17.75
N LYS A 227 -26.37 7.86 16.66
CA LYS A 227 -26.71 8.53 15.40
C LYS A 227 -25.55 9.28 14.72
N ASP A 228 -24.32 8.82 14.95
CA ASP A 228 -23.06 9.43 14.47
C ASP A 228 -22.19 8.47 13.65
N ILE A 229 -22.68 7.26 13.36
CA ILE A 229 -21.97 6.25 12.57
C ILE A 229 -22.49 6.23 11.13
N LEU A 230 -21.57 6.40 10.18
CA LEU A 230 -21.80 6.21 8.75
C LEU A 230 -21.18 4.88 8.28
N PHE A 231 -22.02 3.96 7.79
CA PHE A 231 -21.56 2.75 7.12
C PHE A 231 -21.36 2.99 5.63
N LEU A 232 -20.17 2.67 5.12
CA LEU A 232 -19.82 2.76 3.71
C LEU A 232 -19.62 1.36 3.13
N ASP A 233 -20.02 1.17 1.87
CA ASP A 233 -19.80 -0.08 1.15
C ASP A 233 -18.35 -0.16 0.63
N VAL A 234 -17.43 -0.46 1.56
CA VAL A 234 -16.00 -0.62 1.29
C VAL A 234 -15.44 -1.70 2.23
N VAL A 235 -14.50 -2.49 1.71
CA VAL A 235 -13.73 -3.40 2.57
C VAL A 235 -12.74 -2.57 3.38
N ASP A 236 -12.99 -2.42 4.67
CA ASP A 236 -12.23 -1.56 5.57
C ASP A 236 -10.89 -2.21 5.96
N ILE A 237 -9.88 -1.94 5.15
CA ILE A 237 -8.49 -2.33 5.37
C ILE A 237 -7.60 -1.13 5.02
N TYR A 238 -6.40 -1.10 5.58
CA TYR A 238 -5.46 0.01 5.38
C TYR A 238 -5.25 0.39 3.91
N ARG A 239 -5.10 -0.60 3.03
CA ARG A 239 -4.95 -0.42 1.57
C ARG A 239 -6.13 0.28 0.90
N ASN A 240 -7.32 0.20 1.49
CA ASN A 240 -8.56 0.74 0.93
C ASN A 240 -9.00 2.05 1.59
N LEU A 241 -8.21 2.62 2.51
CA LEU A 241 -8.53 3.90 3.13
C LEU A 241 -8.77 5.03 2.12
N PRO A 242 -8.03 5.16 0.99
CA PRO A 242 -8.37 6.14 -0.05
C PRO A 242 -9.79 5.96 -0.59
N ARG A 243 -10.23 4.72 -0.84
CA ARG A 243 -11.59 4.43 -1.32
C ARG A 243 -12.62 4.79 -0.25
N LYS A 244 -12.38 4.42 1.01
CA LYS A 244 -13.23 4.80 2.14
C LYS A 244 -13.40 6.33 2.21
N LEU A 245 -12.30 7.06 2.03
CA LEU A 245 -12.28 8.52 2.05
C LEU A 245 -13.07 9.15 0.87
N LEU A 246 -12.93 8.63 -0.35
CA LEU A 246 -13.73 9.09 -1.50
C LEU A 246 -15.23 8.83 -1.33
N HIS A 247 -15.59 7.64 -0.82
CA HIS A 247 -16.99 7.32 -0.51
C HIS A 247 -17.56 8.30 0.53
N PHE A 248 -16.77 8.63 1.55
CA PHE A 248 -17.13 9.65 2.54
C PHE A 248 -17.31 11.03 1.94
N PHE A 249 -16.36 11.54 1.13
CA PHE A 249 -16.50 12.86 0.50
C PHE A 249 -17.72 12.97 -0.40
N LYS A 250 -18.02 11.91 -1.15
CA LYS A 250 -19.25 11.86 -1.96
C LYS A 250 -20.50 11.89 -1.08
N TRP A 251 -20.53 11.10 -0.01
CA TRP A 251 -21.65 11.11 0.93
C TRP A 251 -21.82 12.49 1.56
N ALA A 252 -20.75 13.09 2.09
CA ALA A 252 -20.79 14.40 2.74
C ALA A 252 -21.28 15.47 1.77
N HIS A 253 -20.74 15.51 0.54
CA HIS A 253 -21.16 16.48 -0.48
C HIS A 253 -22.66 16.40 -0.80
N LEU A 254 -23.23 15.19 -0.86
CA LEU A 254 -24.61 14.97 -1.27
C LEU A 254 -25.64 15.09 -0.14
N ASN A 255 -25.22 14.89 1.12
CA ASN A 255 -26.14 14.72 2.24
C ASN A 255 -26.00 15.80 3.32
N GLU A 256 -24.88 16.53 3.37
CA GLU A 256 -24.58 17.47 4.45
C GLU A 256 -24.40 18.91 3.95
N GLU A 257 -24.82 19.87 4.77
CA GLU A 257 -24.59 21.29 4.54
C GLU A 257 -23.52 21.82 5.51
N PHE A 258 -22.37 22.21 4.96
CA PHE A 258 -21.24 22.70 5.75
C PHE A 258 -20.44 23.75 4.97
N SER A 259 -19.64 24.56 5.68
CA SER A 259 -18.67 25.48 5.07
C SER A 259 -17.26 24.86 4.98
N TYR A 260 -16.91 24.03 5.96
CA TYR A 260 -15.64 23.34 6.07
C TYR A 260 -15.86 21.92 6.56
N LEU A 261 -14.99 21.01 6.12
CA LEU A 261 -14.94 19.63 6.58
C LEU A 261 -13.59 19.39 7.24
N LEU A 262 -13.61 18.95 8.50
CA LEU A 262 -12.42 18.49 9.24
C LEU A 262 -12.37 16.96 9.19
N LYS A 263 -11.25 16.39 8.73
CA LYS A 263 -10.93 14.97 8.93
C LYS A 263 -9.85 14.85 9.99
N THR A 264 -9.97 13.83 10.83
CA THR A 264 -8.94 13.38 11.77
C THR A 264 -9.10 11.87 11.98
N ASP A 265 -8.12 11.23 12.63
CA ASP A 265 -8.16 9.81 12.97
C ASP A 265 -8.75 9.58 14.37
N ASP A 266 -9.18 8.35 14.64
CA ASP A 266 -9.80 7.95 15.91
C ASP A 266 -8.80 7.82 17.06
N ASP A 267 -7.52 8.07 16.80
CA ASP A 267 -6.39 8.16 17.75
C ASP A 267 -5.88 9.61 17.92
N THR A 268 -6.67 10.62 17.52
CA THR A 268 -6.24 12.03 17.56
C THR A 268 -7.19 12.90 18.40
N PHE A 269 -6.62 13.62 19.38
CA PHE A 269 -7.33 14.65 20.11
C PHE A 269 -7.22 15.99 19.38
N VAL A 270 -8.34 16.70 19.17
CA VAL A 270 -8.38 18.00 18.47
C VAL A 270 -8.95 19.10 19.36
N ASN A 271 -8.24 20.22 19.46
CA ASN A 271 -8.72 21.46 20.06
C ASN A 271 -9.68 22.18 19.11
N ILE A 272 -10.94 21.75 19.09
CA ILE A 272 -11.98 22.29 18.21
C ILE A 272 -12.15 23.81 18.39
N GLY A 273 -11.96 24.35 19.60
CA GLY A 273 -12.06 25.79 19.86
C GLY A 273 -11.03 26.61 19.08
N GLU A 274 -9.79 26.13 19.02
CA GLU A 274 -8.71 26.74 18.24
C GLU A 274 -8.96 26.64 16.73
N VAL A 275 -9.39 25.46 16.27
CA VAL A 275 -9.76 25.22 14.86
C VAL A 275 -10.86 26.21 14.43
N LEU A 276 -11.93 26.34 15.21
CA LEU A 276 -13.02 27.26 14.90
C LEU A 276 -12.58 28.72 14.89
N ARG A 277 -11.65 29.13 15.77
CA ARG A 277 -11.13 30.50 15.75
C ARG A 277 -10.33 30.78 14.49
N THR A 278 -9.47 29.83 14.09
CA THR A 278 -8.69 29.94 12.86
C THR A 278 -9.61 30.02 11.64
N LEU A 279 -10.64 29.18 11.57
CA LEU A 279 -11.61 29.20 10.46
C LEU A 279 -12.44 30.49 10.41
N LYS A 280 -12.77 31.09 11.56
CA LYS A 280 -13.44 32.41 11.61
C LYS A 280 -12.58 33.50 10.98
N VAL A 281 -11.28 33.53 11.28
CA VAL A 281 -10.34 34.49 10.68
C VAL A 281 -10.22 34.24 9.18
N ALA A 282 -10.02 32.99 8.77
CA ALA A 282 -9.93 32.62 7.35
C ALA A 282 -11.17 33.07 6.53
N ARG A 283 -12.36 32.98 7.13
CA ARG A 283 -13.61 33.41 6.51
C ARG A 283 -13.73 34.93 6.38
N GLN A 284 -13.19 35.68 7.34
CA GLN A 284 -13.14 37.15 7.25
C GLN A 284 -12.24 37.58 6.10
N GLU A 285 -11.05 36.97 6.00
CA GLU A 285 -10.10 37.22 4.90
C GLU A 285 -10.69 36.87 3.54
N GLN A 286 -11.41 35.74 3.45
CA GLN A 286 -12.15 35.39 2.24
C GLN A 286 -13.18 36.46 1.84
N SER A 287 -13.91 37.00 2.81
CA SER A 287 -14.97 37.98 2.54
C SER A 287 -14.39 39.27 1.96
N GLU A 288 -13.22 39.69 2.47
CA GLU A 288 -12.46 40.82 1.93
C GLU A 288 -11.92 40.52 0.52
N GLU A 289 -11.34 39.34 0.31
CA GLU A 289 -10.80 38.90 -1.00
C GLU A 289 -11.91 38.78 -2.06
N THR A 290 -13.08 38.26 -1.70
CA THR A 290 -14.23 38.13 -2.62
C THR A 290 -14.82 39.50 -2.96
N PHE A 291 -14.76 40.46 -2.04
CA PHE A 291 -15.19 41.83 -2.29
C PHE A 291 -14.25 42.56 -3.26
N THR A 292 -12.94 42.29 -3.20
CA THR A 292 -11.96 42.90 -4.09
C THR A 292 -11.82 42.17 -5.44
N HIS A 293 -12.07 40.86 -5.48
CA HIS A 293 -11.92 39.99 -6.65
C HIS A 293 -13.14 39.05 -6.86
N PRO A 294 -14.32 39.61 -7.20
CA PRO A 294 -15.57 38.85 -7.32
C PRO A 294 -15.57 37.77 -8.43
N GLU A 295 -14.60 37.80 -9.34
CA GLU A 295 -14.37 36.77 -10.37
C GLU A 295 -13.86 35.43 -9.82
N THR A 296 -13.33 35.39 -8.59
CA THR A 296 -12.86 34.15 -7.94
C THR A 296 -14.03 33.33 -7.37
N LYS A 297 -14.74 32.60 -8.24
CA LYS A 297 -15.94 31.83 -7.84
C LYS A 297 -15.69 30.60 -6.97
N LEU A 298 -14.47 30.06 -6.93
CA LEU A 298 -14.15 28.83 -6.20
C LEU A 298 -13.20 29.15 -5.05
N TYR A 299 -13.65 28.88 -3.83
CA TYR A 299 -12.84 29.02 -2.63
C TYR A 299 -12.18 27.69 -2.28
N LEU A 300 -11.08 27.38 -2.97
CA LEU A 300 -10.32 26.15 -2.80
C LEU A 300 -9.28 26.31 -1.68
N ARG A 301 -9.69 26.20 -0.41
CA ARG A 301 -8.79 26.28 0.75
C ARG A 301 -8.57 24.92 1.38
N TRP A 302 -7.30 24.62 1.62
CA TRP A 302 -6.88 23.41 2.31
C TRP A 302 -5.96 23.78 3.46
N TRP A 303 -6.30 23.37 4.68
CA TRP A 303 -5.50 23.67 5.86
C TRP A 303 -5.04 22.38 6.53
N SER A 304 -3.72 22.22 6.60
CA SER A 304 -3.05 21.07 7.22
C SER A 304 -1.60 21.47 7.54
N SER A 305 -0.88 20.59 8.22
CA SER A 305 0.57 20.51 8.07
C SER A 305 0.87 19.60 6.88
N PHE A 306 1.76 20.05 5.99
CA PHE A 306 2.02 19.41 4.71
C PHE A 306 3.40 18.76 4.68
N ARG A 307 3.45 17.57 4.08
CA ARG A 307 4.67 16.88 3.68
C ARG A 307 4.97 17.23 2.22
N GLU A 308 6.19 17.64 1.94
CA GLU A 308 6.64 18.03 0.59
C GLU A 308 7.89 17.27 0.17
N GLY A 309 8.02 16.94 -1.12
CA GLY A 309 9.21 16.27 -1.68
C GLY A 309 9.42 14.84 -1.17
N TRP A 310 8.39 14.21 -0.61
CA TRP A 310 8.49 12.86 -0.07
C TRP A 310 8.63 11.82 -1.18
N PRO A 311 9.60 10.87 -1.07
CA PRO A 311 9.83 9.87 -2.10
C PRO A 311 8.70 8.84 -2.15
N VAL A 312 8.42 8.37 -3.36
CA VAL A 312 7.48 7.27 -3.62
C VAL A 312 8.18 5.95 -3.29
N HIS A 313 7.65 5.23 -2.30
CA HIS A 313 8.23 3.96 -1.88
C HIS A 313 7.91 2.86 -2.90
N SER A 314 8.94 2.15 -3.34
CA SER A 314 8.78 1.01 -4.27
C SER A 314 8.65 -0.33 -3.56
N PHE A 315 8.79 -0.39 -2.23
CA PHE A 315 8.88 -1.63 -1.45
C PHE A 315 8.24 -1.47 -0.06
N GLY A 316 7.90 -2.59 0.58
CA GLY A 316 7.42 -2.64 1.96
C GLY A 316 5.99 -2.13 2.15
N LYS A 317 5.61 -1.86 3.41
CA LYS A 317 4.24 -1.43 3.79
C LYS A 317 3.76 -0.20 3.01
N TRP A 318 4.67 0.68 2.63
CA TRP A 318 4.38 1.98 1.99
C TRP A 318 4.48 1.95 0.47
N ARG A 319 4.71 0.77 -0.11
CA ARG A 319 4.78 0.53 -1.55
C ARG A 319 3.60 1.15 -2.31
N GLU A 320 3.93 1.96 -3.31
CA GLU A 320 2.99 2.57 -4.23
C GLU A 320 3.34 2.18 -5.67
N ASP A 321 2.51 1.32 -6.26
CA ASP A 321 2.73 0.76 -7.59
C ASP A 321 1.97 1.55 -8.69
N ASN A 322 0.99 2.38 -8.32
CA ASN A 322 0.13 3.08 -9.27
C ASN A 322 0.54 4.53 -9.52
N TYR A 323 1.48 5.08 -8.73
CA TYR A 323 1.96 6.45 -8.90
C TYR A 323 3.34 6.49 -9.60
N CYS A 324 3.38 7.14 -10.76
CA CYS A 324 4.53 7.08 -11.66
C CYS A 324 5.69 8.00 -11.25
N SER A 325 5.45 9.08 -10.52
CA SER A 325 6.50 10.03 -10.10
C SER A 325 7.52 9.40 -9.13
N GLU A 326 8.65 10.07 -8.94
CA GLU A 326 9.64 9.74 -7.91
C GLU A 326 9.29 10.34 -6.54
N THR A 327 8.56 11.45 -6.54
CA THR A 327 8.12 12.16 -5.34
C THR A 327 6.63 12.49 -5.41
N TYR A 328 5.98 12.47 -4.26
CA TYR A 328 4.58 12.84 -4.13
C TYR A 328 4.38 14.37 -4.23
N PRO A 329 3.24 14.83 -4.77
CA PRO A 329 2.82 16.22 -4.58
C PRO A 329 2.58 16.48 -3.10
N PRO A 330 2.55 17.74 -2.66
CA PRO A 330 2.30 18.04 -1.25
C PRO A 330 0.99 17.44 -0.74
N PHE A 331 1.07 16.75 0.40
CA PHE A 331 -0.05 16.04 1.02
C PHE A 331 -0.08 16.31 2.53
N PRO A 332 -1.24 16.18 3.20
CA PRO A 332 -1.37 16.50 4.61
C PRO A 332 -0.67 15.40 5.44
N CYS A 333 -0.19 15.70 6.63
CA CYS A 333 0.09 14.61 7.56
C CYS A 333 -1.22 14.05 8.13
N GLY A 334 -1.38 12.72 8.11
CA GLY A 334 -2.65 12.02 8.36
C GLY A 334 -3.44 12.41 9.62
N ALA A 335 -2.76 12.97 10.63
CA ALA A 335 -3.33 13.43 11.91
C ALA A 335 -4.55 14.35 11.77
N GLY A 336 -4.59 15.22 10.77
CA GLY A 336 -5.80 16.00 10.50
C GLY A 336 -5.63 17.12 9.49
N TYR A 337 -6.75 17.44 8.82
CA TYR A 337 -6.81 18.52 7.85
C TYR A 337 -8.23 19.06 7.70
N VAL A 338 -8.33 20.32 7.25
CA VAL A 338 -9.59 20.99 6.93
C VAL A 338 -9.67 21.32 5.45
N LEU A 339 -10.80 20.97 4.83
CA LEU A 339 -11.13 21.29 3.44
C LEU A 339 -12.30 22.27 3.39
N SER A 340 -12.26 23.21 2.44
CA SER A 340 -13.44 24.01 2.09
C SER A 340 -14.51 23.14 1.41
N LYS A 341 -15.77 23.61 1.47
CA LYS A 341 -16.90 22.97 0.77
C LYS A 341 -16.61 22.69 -0.71
N ASP A 342 -16.02 23.65 -1.41
CA ASP A 342 -15.75 23.52 -2.85
C ASP A 342 -14.76 22.40 -3.17
N LEU A 343 -13.77 22.16 -2.30
CA LEU A 343 -12.86 21.02 -2.45
C LEU A 343 -13.55 19.69 -2.19
N VAL A 344 -14.39 19.61 -1.15
CA VAL A 344 -15.17 18.39 -0.88
C VAL A 344 -16.13 18.10 -2.03
N GLN A 345 -16.75 19.13 -2.60
CA GLN A 345 -17.60 19.02 -3.79
C GLN A 345 -16.80 18.51 -5.00
N PHE A 346 -15.60 19.04 -5.25
CA PHE A 346 -14.73 18.55 -6.32
C PHE A 346 -14.40 17.06 -6.12
N LEU A 347 -13.99 16.67 -4.92
CA LEU A 347 -13.64 15.27 -4.59
C LEU A 347 -14.86 14.35 -4.71
N GLY A 348 -16.01 14.74 -4.15
CA GLY A 348 -17.25 13.95 -4.17
C GLY A 348 -17.83 13.75 -5.58
N ASN A 349 -17.80 14.79 -6.43
CA ASN A 349 -18.28 14.69 -7.81
C ASN A 349 -17.41 13.80 -8.70
N ASN A 350 -16.11 13.71 -8.38
CA ASN A 350 -15.15 12.93 -9.17
C ASN A 350 -14.77 11.58 -8.52
N ALA A 351 -15.38 11.24 -7.38
CA ALA A 351 -15.03 10.09 -6.55
C ALA A 351 -15.05 8.75 -7.29
N TYR A 352 -15.99 8.52 -8.22
CA TYR A 352 -16.09 7.28 -9.00
C TYR A 352 -15.59 7.43 -10.46
N ASN A 353 -14.93 8.54 -10.77
CA ASN A 353 -14.33 8.77 -12.08
C ASN A 353 -12.82 8.52 -11.97
N PHE A 354 -11.99 9.46 -12.44
CA PHE A 354 -10.54 9.31 -12.49
C PHE A 354 -9.84 9.30 -11.12
N LEU A 355 -10.54 9.69 -10.03
CA LEU A 355 -9.99 9.65 -8.68
C LEU A 355 -10.03 8.23 -8.07
N TYR A 356 -10.86 7.34 -8.58
CA TYR A 356 -11.03 5.97 -8.07
C TYR A 356 -9.86 5.07 -8.49
N GLN A 357 -8.67 5.36 -7.96
CA GLN A 357 -7.44 4.62 -8.19
C GLN A 357 -6.92 4.05 -6.87
N ASP A 358 -6.18 2.95 -6.95
CA ASP A 358 -5.69 2.21 -5.79
C ASP A 358 -4.35 2.76 -5.30
N PHE A 359 -4.38 4.00 -4.82
CA PHE A 359 -3.22 4.62 -4.17
C PHE A 359 -2.97 4.04 -2.78
N GLN A 360 -1.74 4.17 -2.30
CA GLN A 360 -1.29 3.78 -0.97
C GLN A 360 -1.32 4.99 -0.04
N GLY A 361 -2.13 4.90 1.03
CA GLY A 361 -2.32 5.97 2.00
C GLY A 361 -3.35 6.99 1.54
N GLU A 362 -4.33 7.30 2.38
CA GLU A 362 -5.42 8.22 2.07
C GLU A 362 -4.99 9.69 2.07
N ASP A 363 -3.99 10.03 2.87
CA ASP A 363 -3.37 11.36 2.91
C ASP A 363 -2.59 11.65 1.62
N VAL A 364 -1.73 10.72 1.21
CA VAL A 364 -1.01 10.76 -0.07
C VAL A 364 -1.99 10.82 -1.25
N ALA A 365 -3.01 9.96 -1.25
CA ALA A 365 -4.03 9.96 -2.29
C ALA A 365 -4.74 11.32 -2.40
N LEU A 366 -5.07 11.95 -1.27
CA LEU A 366 -5.66 13.28 -1.25
C LEU A 366 -4.74 14.33 -1.88
N GLY A 367 -3.43 14.29 -1.62
CA GLY A 367 -2.44 15.14 -2.28
C GLY A 367 -2.41 14.94 -3.80
N ILE A 368 -2.43 13.68 -4.25
CA ILE A 368 -2.46 13.33 -5.68
C ILE A 368 -3.73 13.89 -6.35
N TRP A 369 -4.91 13.67 -5.74
CA TRP A 369 -6.19 14.12 -6.28
C TRP A 369 -6.29 15.64 -6.39
N LEU A 370 -5.73 16.37 -5.43
CA LEU A 370 -5.79 17.82 -5.38
C LEU A 370 -4.66 18.53 -6.14
N ALA A 371 -3.63 17.80 -6.59
CA ALA A 371 -2.49 18.38 -7.30
C ALA A 371 -2.90 19.19 -8.53
N GLY A 372 -3.89 18.70 -9.31
CA GLY A 372 -4.34 19.35 -10.54
C GLY A 372 -5.19 20.62 -10.32
N VAL A 373 -5.81 20.78 -9.16
CA VAL A 373 -6.60 21.98 -8.82
C VAL A 373 -5.83 22.98 -7.96
N ASN A 374 -4.62 22.61 -7.53
CA ASN A 374 -3.67 23.43 -6.78
C ASN A 374 -4.34 24.34 -5.73
N PRO A 375 -5.00 23.75 -4.71
CA PRO A 375 -5.72 24.52 -3.72
C PRO A 375 -4.78 25.45 -2.96
N LEU A 376 -5.30 26.61 -2.57
CA LEU A 376 -4.56 27.56 -1.76
C LEU A 376 -4.46 27.00 -0.34
N ARG A 377 -3.22 26.65 0.04
CA ARG A 377 -2.93 26.11 1.36
C ARG A 377 -3.00 27.23 2.38
N TYR A 378 -3.80 27.04 3.42
CA TYR A 378 -3.94 28.05 4.46
C TYR A 378 -2.70 28.02 5.35
N SER A 379 -1.91 29.08 5.28
CA SER A 379 -0.71 29.34 6.08
C SER A 379 -0.66 30.84 6.41
N GLY A 380 -0.04 31.20 7.54
CA GLY A 380 0.18 32.61 7.90
C GLY A 380 0.16 32.90 9.40
N ASP A 381 0.56 34.12 9.75
CA ASP A 381 0.74 34.58 11.15
C ASP A 381 -0.55 34.72 11.95
N LYS A 382 -1.70 34.71 11.27
CA LYS A 382 -3.04 34.84 11.89
C LYS A 382 -3.66 33.50 12.27
N ILE A 383 -2.98 32.39 11.98
CA ILE A 383 -3.38 31.06 12.39
C ILE A 383 -3.17 30.92 13.90
N SER A 384 -4.20 30.51 14.65
CA SER A 384 -4.09 30.43 16.10
C SER A 384 -3.41 29.15 16.60
N CYS A 385 -3.44 28.09 15.79
CA CYS A 385 -2.79 26.81 16.08
C CYS A 385 -2.30 26.14 14.79
N THR A 386 -1.26 25.31 14.85
CA THR A 386 -0.80 24.54 13.68
C THR A 386 -1.12 23.06 13.84
N TRP A 387 -1.41 22.36 12.74
CA TRP A 387 -1.53 20.90 12.77
C TRP A 387 -0.18 20.27 13.12
N ALA A 388 -0.20 19.27 14.01
CA ALA A 388 0.96 18.47 14.38
C ALA A 388 0.80 17.05 13.81
N CYS A 389 1.90 16.49 13.34
CA CYS A 389 1.91 15.24 12.57
C CYS A 389 2.16 13.99 13.41
N ASP A 390 2.50 14.15 14.69
CA ASP A 390 2.87 13.08 15.60
C ASP A 390 2.31 13.35 17.01
N GLY A 391 2.55 12.43 17.94
CA GLY A 391 2.10 12.53 19.34
C GLY A 391 2.92 13.47 20.22
N THR A 392 3.98 14.11 19.69
CA THR A 392 4.82 15.04 20.45
C THR A 392 3.99 16.22 20.91
N CYS A 393 4.04 16.50 22.21
CA CYS A 393 3.21 17.55 22.73
C CYS A 393 3.71 18.94 22.33
N ASN A 394 2.83 19.71 21.69
CA ASN A 394 3.08 21.09 21.29
C ASN A 394 1.94 21.98 21.78
N PRO A 395 2.20 22.97 22.67
CA PRO A 395 1.15 23.83 23.22
C PRO A 395 0.49 24.75 22.18
N LYS A 396 1.11 24.94 21.01
CA LYS A 396 0.56 25.71 19.88
C LYS A 396 -0.12 24.83 18.83
N ALA A 397 -0.19 23.51 19.04
CA ALA A 397 -0.80 22.62 18.08
C ALA A 397 -2.33 22.61 18.18
N CYS A 398 -3.00 22.42 17.04
CA CYS A 398 -4.44 22.20 17.01
C CYS A 398 -4.83 20.81 17.54
N ASN A 399 -3.88 19.88 17.60
CA ASN A 399 -4.13 18.48 17.88
C ASN A 399 -2.95 17.82 18.61
N ARG A 400 -3.22 16.61 19.11
CA ARG A 400 -2.21 15.65 19.56
C ARG A 400 -2.62 14.27 19.02
N ALA A 401 -1.78 13.66 18.19
CA ALA A 401 -2.09 12.43 17.46
C ALA A 401 -1.52 11.17 18.14
N GLU A 402 -1.83 9.99 17.60
CA GLU A 402 -1.28 8.69 18.00
C GLU A 402 -1.54 8.35 19.49
N LEU A 403 -2.71 8.75 20.01
CA LEU A 403 -3.08 8.59 21.41
C LEU A 403 -3.81 7.28 21.66
N SER A 404 -3.46 6.62 22.77
CA SER A 404 -4.33 5.61 23.37
C SER A 404 -5.59 6.25 23.94
N VAL A 405 -6.61 5.42 24.22
CA VAL A 405 -7.84 5.88 24.87
C VAL A 405 -7.57 6.60 26.20
N ASP A 406 -6.69 6.06 27.04
CA ASP A 406 -6.32 6.69 28.31
C ASP A 406 -5.62 8.04 28.08
N ALA A 407 -4.68 8.09 27.13
CA ALA A 407 -3.99 9.33 26.78
C ALA A 407 -4.94 10.41 26.21
N MET A 408 -6.04 10.02 25.55
CA MET A 408 -7.08 10.96 25.14
C MET A 408 -7.80 11.57 26.35
N TYR A 409 -8.17 10.77 27.34
CA TYR A 409 -8.80 11.26 28.58
C TYR A 409 -7.85 12.17 29.36
N GLU A 410 -6.59 11.78 29.49
CA GLU A 410 -5.56 12.63 30.12
C GLU A 410 -5.40 13.97 29.37
N THR A 411 -5.40 13.93 28.04
CA THR A 411 -5.30 15.15 27.20
C THR A 411 -6.55 16.03 27.36
N TRP A 412 -7.74 15.43 27.48
CA TRP A 412 -8.98 16.14 27.77
C TRP A 412 -8.94 16.81 29.15
N GLU A 413 -8.53 16.11 30.20
CA GLU A 413 -8.40 16.67 31.55
C GLU A 413 -7.38 17.80 31.61
N ALA A 414 -6.24 17.62 30.94
CA ALA A 414 -5.22 18.66 30.79
C ALA A 414 -5.81 19.90 30.08
N TYR A 415 -6.54 19.70 28.99
CA TYR A 415 -7.21 20.78 28.28
C TYR A 415 -8.21 21.53 29.18
N GLN A 416 -9.05 20.80 29.93
CA GLN A 416 -10.04 21.41 30.83
C GLN A 416 -9.40 22.24 31.95
N ASN A 417 -8.31 21.75 32.54
CA ASN A 417 -7.66 22.40 33.68
C ASN A 417 -6.70 23.54 33.27
N CYS A 418 -6.12 23.43 32.08
CA CYS A 418 -4.97 24.23 31.69
C CYS A 418 -5.20 25.08 30.44
N SER A 419 -6.31 24.87 29.72
CA SER A 419 -6.55 25.42 28.39
C SER A 419 -5.45 25.07 27.38
N ASN A 420 -4.77 23.93 27.59
CA ASN A 420 -3.63 23.50 26.79
C ASN A 420 -3.59 21.96 26.68
N LEU A 421 -3.26 21.45 25.49
CA LEU A 421 -3.20 20.01 25.21
C LEU A 421 -2.05 19.28 25.93
N CYS A 422 -1.04 20.02 26.38
CA CYS A 422 0.16 19.49 27.06
C CYS A 422 0.13 19.62 28.57
N GLY A 423 -0.94 20.21 29.12
CA GLY A 423 -1.10 20.42 30.55
C GLY A 423 -0.49 21.73 31.06
N CYS A 424 -0.57 21.92 32.38
CA CYS A 424 -0.46 23.23 33.02
C CYS A 424 0.97 23.77 33.10
N HIS A 425 1.97 22.92 32.94
CA HIS A 425 3.38 23.31 32.98
C HIS A 425 3.84 24.05 31.71
N TRP A 426 2.99 24.08 30.67
CA TRP A 426 3.22 24.79 29.41
C TRP A 426 2.49 26.15 29.33
N LYS A 427 1.96 26.65 30.44
CA LYS A 427 1.25 27.95 30.50
C LYS A 427 2.19 29.16 30.35
#